data_AF-A0A8C5ZYA8-F1
#
_entry.id   AF-A0A8C5ZYA8-F1
#
_cell.length_a   1.000
_cell.length_b   1.000
_cell.length_c   1.000
_cell.angle_alpha   90.00
_cell.angle_beta   90.00
_cell.angle_gamma   90.00
#
_symmetry.space_group_name_H-M   'P 1'
#
loop_
_entity.id
_entity.type
_entity.pdbx_description
1 polymer ?
#
loop_
_entity_poly.entity_id
_entity_poly.type
_entity_poly.pdbx_seq_one_letter_code
_entity_poly.pdbx_strand_id
1 'polypeptide(L)'
;MSAAAVDTVNAAPLSGSKEMNLEEPKKMTREDWRKKKELEEQRKLGNSPAEVDEEGKDINPHIPQYISSVPWYIDPSKRPTLKHQRPQPEKQKQFSSSGEWYKRGVKENSITTKYRKGACENCGAMTHKKKDCFERPRQVGAKFTGTNIAPDEHVQPQLMFDYDGKRDRWNGYNPEEHMKIVEEYAKVDLAKRTLKAQKLQEELASGKLVEQANSPKHQGKFQGSPGNHEPLNVCIFFLGGEKGENWSCPEPPEPMSVQNVPSVFVFIG
;
A
#
# COMPACT_ATOMS: atom_id res chain seq x y z
N MET A 1 -29.14 -68.29 13.44
CA MET A 1 -28.31 -69.28 14.17
C MET A 1 -27.04 -69.48 13.37
N SER A 2 -25.89 -69.30 14.02
CA SER A 2 -24.57 -69.88 13.69
C SER A 2 -23.92 -69.42 12.37
N ALA A 3 -22.62 -69.16 12.25
CA ALA A 3 -21.49 -69.23 13.18
C ALA A 3 -20.38 -68.30 12.65
N ALA A 4 -19.59 -67.77 13.58
CA ALA A 4 -18.34 -67.08 13.32
C ALA A 4 -17.23 -68.06 12.90
N ALA A 5 -16.38 -67.65 11.96
CA ALA A 5 -15.04 -68.22 11.76
C ALA A 5 -14.05 -67.06 11.63
N VAL A 6 -13.09 -67.07 12.55
CA VAL A 6 -11.94 -66.17 12.67
C VAL A 6 -10.78 -66.78 11.88
N ASP A 7 -10.14 -66.00 11.02
CA ASP A 7 -8.81 -66.31 10.50
C ASP A 7 -7.89 -65.10 10.71
N THR A 8 -6.82 -65.38 11.46
CA THR A 8 -5.67 -64.52 11.76
C THR A 8 -4.57 -64.64 10.68
N VAL A 9 -3.64 -63.68 10.69
CA VAL A 9 -2.31 -63.59 10.02
C VAL A 9 -2.34 -62.98 8.60
N ASN A 10 -1.57 -61.98 8.17
CA ASN A 10 -0.23 -61.51 8.54
C ASN A 10 -0.11 -59.98 8.32
N ALA A 11 0.45 -59.26 9.31
CA ALA A 11 0.91 -57.88 9.15
C ALA A 11 2.39 -57.90 8.73
N ALA A 12 2.71 -57.32 7.57
CA ALA A 12 4.08 -57.04 7.16
C ALA A 12 4.49 -55.66 7.73
N PRO A 13 5.55 -55.55 8.54
CA PRO A 13 6.09 -54.24 8.91
C PRO A 13 7.04 -53.76 7.80
N LEU A 14 6.65 -52.65 7.14
CA LEU A 14 7.54 -51.86 6.31
C LEU A 14 8.67 -51.29 7.19
N SER A 15 9.82 -51.96 7.14
CA SER A 15 11.09 -51.45 7.64
C SER A 15 11.53 -50.26 6.80
N GLY A 16 11.50 -49.08 7.40
CA GLY A 16 11.94 -47.84 6.77
C GLY A 16 12.13 -46.72 7.79
N SER A 17 12.72 -47.05 8.94
CA SER A 17 13.25 -46.04 9.86
C SER A 17 14.39 -45.31 9.16
N LYS A 18 14.07 -44.15 8.57
CA LYS A 18 15.07 -43.17 8.14
C LYS A 18 15.69 -42.57 9.41
N GLU A 19 16.63 -43.31 9.98
CA GLU A 19 17.50 -42.82 11.03
C GLU A 19 18.26 -41.62 10.49
N MET A 20 18.01 -40.48 11.14
CA MET A 20 18.64 -39.21 10.82
C MET A 20 20.02 -39.29 11.43
N ASN A 21 21.02 -39.64 10.61
CA ASN A 21 22.42 -39.66 11.01
C ASN A 21 22.81 -38.25 11.48
N LEU A 22 22.82 -38.04 12.80
CA LEU A 22 23.48 -36.93 13.47
C LEU A 22 24.99 -37.15 13.35
N GLU A 23 25.52 -36.93 12.15
CA GLU A 23 26.95 -37.02 11.91
C GLU A 23 27.61 -35.78 12.52
N GLU A 24 28.23 -35.98 13.69
CA GLU A 24 29.17 -35.06 14.32
C GLU A 24 30.15 -34.49 13.28
N PRO A 25 30.59 -33.23 13.44
CA PRO A 25 31.33 -32.52 12.41
C PRO A 25 32.67 -33.22 12.12
N LYS A 26 32.72 -34.03 11.06
CA LYS A 26 33.96 -34.51 10.46
C LYS A 26 34.83 -33.29 10.16
N LYS A 27 36.02 -33.24 10.74
CA LYS A 27 37.02 -32.22 10.43
C LYS A 27 37.26 -32.30 8.91
N MET A 28 36.84 -31.27 8.18
CA MET A 28 37.08 -31.16 6.74
C MET A 28 38.56 -31.47 6.48
N THR A 29 38.85 -32.43 5.60
CA THR A 29 40.24 -32.73 5.28
C THR A 29 40.86 -31.53 4.55
N ARG A 30 42.19 -31.39 4.61
CA ARG A 30 42.91 -30.29 3.93
C ARG A 30 42.60 -30.23 2.43
N GLU A 31 42.30 -31.38 1.83
CA GLU A 31 41.95 -31.55 0.43
C GLU A 31 40.54 -31.02 0.13
N ASP A 32 39.56 -31.28 1.00
CA ASP A 32 38.18 -30.78 0.84
C ASP A 32 38.10 -29.25 0.98
N TRP A 33 38.95 -28.66 1.82
CA TRP A 33 39.04 -27.20 1.95
C TRP A 33 39.59 -26.54 0.69
N ARG A 34 40.63 -27.13 0.05
CA ARG A 34 41.15 -26.65 -1.23
C ARG A 34 40.12 -26.77 -2.34
N LYS A 35 39.45 -27.92 -2.45
CA LYS A 35 38.37 -28.16 -3.44
C LYS A 35 37.22 -27.18 -3.28
N LYS A 36 36.80 -26.88 -2.05
CA LYS A 36 35.75 -25.90 -1.78
C LYS A 36 36.12 -24.49 -2.25
N LYS A 37 37.38 -24.08 -2.03
CA LYS A 37 37.89 -22.77 -2.49
C LYS A 37 38.00 -22.69 -4.01
N GLU A 38 38.50 -23.74 -4.64
CA GLU A 38 38.61 -23.83 -6.11
C GLU A 38 37.23 -23.82 -6.79
N LEU A 39 36.24 -24.53 -6.22
CA LEU A 39 34.85 -24.48 -6.70
C LEU A 39 34.22 -23.09 -6.53
N GLU A 40 34.49 -22.41 -5.41
CA GLU A 40 34.04 -21.03 -5.18
C GLU A 40 34.64 -20.06 -6.21
N GLU A 41 35.92 -20.22 -6.55
CA GLU A 41 36.61 -19.44 -7.59
C GLU A 41 36.06 -19.74 -9.00
N GLN A 42 35.81 -21.01 -9.33
CA GLN A 42 35.18 -21.40 -10.60
C GLN A 42 33.75 -20.86 -10.73
N ARG A 43 32.98 -20.86 -9.63
CA ARG A 43 31.65 -20.25 -9.57
C ARG A 43 31.74 -18.73 -9.75
N LYS A 44 32.72 -18.08 -9.13
CA LYS A 44 32.99 -16.64 -9.29
C LYS A 44 33.43 -16.27 -10.70
N LEU A 45 34.07 -17.19 -11.41
CA LEU A 45 34.45 -17.07 -12.83
C LEU A 45 33.30 -17.46 -13.79
N GLY A 46 32.14 -17.89 -13.28
CA GLY A 46 30.99 -18.28 -14.09
C GLY A 46 31.10 -19.65 -14.78
N ASN A 47 32.12 -20.45 -14.44
CA ASN A 47 32.40 -21.75 -15.07
C ASN A 47 31.70 -22.93 -14.36
N SER A 48 31.07 -22.70 -13.20
CA SER A 48 30.40 -23.74 -12.40
C SER A 48 29.01 -23.28 -11.95
N PRO A 49 28.05 -24.22 -11.78
CA PRO A 49 26.71 -23.89 -11.36
C PRO A 49 26.70 -23.28 -9.95
N ALA A 50 25.81 -22.33 -9.75
CA ALA A 50 25.57 -21.68 -8.48
C ALA A 50 25.12 -22.69 -7.41
N GLU A 51 25.33 -22.33 -6.15
CA GLU A 51 24.84 -23.12 -5.03
C GLU A 51 23.34 -22.84 -4.86
N VAL A 52 22.52 -23.88 -4.90
CA VAL A 52 21.07 -23.76 -4.80
C VAL A 52 20.68 -23.86 -3.33
N ASP A 53 19.87 -22.91 -2.86
CA ASP A 53 19.31 -22.96 -1.52
C ASP A 53 18.17 -24.00 -1.39
N GLU A 54 17.65 -24.17 -0.19
CA GLU A 54 16.52 -25.07 0.09
C GLU A 54 15.17 -24.61 -0.52
N GLU A 55 15.08 -23.37 -0.98
CA GLU A 55 13.92 -22.82 -1.71
C GLU A 55 14.10 -22.92 -3.24
N GLY A 56 15.20 -23.51 -3.73
CA GLY A 56 15.51 -23.62 -5.14
C GLY A 56 16.07 -22.34 -5.77
N LYS A 57 16.48 -21.36 -4.97
CA LYS A 57 17.07 -20.10 -5.42
C LYS A 57 18.59 -20.20 -5.45
N ASP A 58 19.16 -19.71 -6.54
CA ASP A 58 20.60 -19.67 -6.73
C ASP A 58 21.24 -18.61 -5.83
N ILE A 59 22.21 -19.01 -5.01
CA ILE A 59 23.04 -18.11 -4.23
C ILE A 59 24.11 -17.55 -5.14
N ASN A 60 24.09 -16.23 -5.33
CA ASN A 60 25.06 -15.54 -6.16
C ASN A 60 26.51 -15.79 -5.65
N PRO A 61 27.40 -16.37 -6.48
CA PRO A 61 28.79 -16.70 -6.11
C PRO A 61 29.67 -15.50 -5.72
N HIS A 62 29.25 -14.28 -6.04
CA HIS A 62 29.96 -13.06 -5.69
C HIS A 62 29.63 -12.52 -4.29
N ILE A 63 28.64 -13.10 -3.60
CA ILE A 63 28.34 -12.74 -2.21
C ILE A 63 29.53 -13.18 -1.32
N PRO A 64 30.16 -12.28 -0.56
CA PRO A 64 31.25 -12.64 0.32
C PRO A 64 30.87 -13.75 1.29
N GLN A 65 31.82 -14.64 1.57
CA GLN A 65 31.61 -15.84 2.41
C GLN A 65 30.98 -15.55 3.78
N TYR A 66 31.28 -14.40 4.40
CA TYR A 66 30.72 -14.04 5.72
C TYR A 66 29.24 -13.65 5.68
N ILE A 67 28.69 -13.25 4.53
CA ILE A 67 27.26 -12.94 4.35
C ILE A 67 26.49 -14.23 4.05
N SER A 68 27.04 -15.08 3.19
CA SER A 68 26.41 -16.35 2.77
C SER A 68 26.52 -17.46 3.83
N SER A 69 27.54 -17.42 4.69
CA SER A 69 27.66 -18.39 5.78
C SER A 69 26.54 -18.20 6.80
N VAL A 70 25.77 -19.25 7.04
CA VAL A 70 24.75 -19.28 8.10
C VAL A 70 25.44 -19.57 9.44
N PRO A 71 25.31 -18.68 10.44
CA PRO A 71 25.81 -18.94 11.78
C PRO A 71 25.11 -20.13 12.47
N TRP A 72 25.82 -20.78 13.37
CA TRP A 72 25.38 -22.01 14.07
C TRP A 72 24.08 -21.86 14.87
N TYR A 73 23.76 -20.64 15.32
CA TYR A 73 22.58 -20.35 16.14
C TYR A 73 21.29 -20.18 15.33
N ILE A 74 21.38 -20.11 13.99
CA ILE A 74 20.22 -20.17 13.10
C ILE A 74 20.00 -21.61 12.65
N ASP A 75 21.02 -22.21 12.03
CA ASP A 75 20.98 -23.60 11.57
C ASP A 75 22.29 -24.33 11.91
N PRO A 76 22.27 -25.37 12.76
CA PRO A 76 23.48 -26.14 13.11
C PRO A 76 24.12 -26.86 11.90
N SER A 77 23.31 -27.15 10.87
CA SER A 77 23.74 -27.90 9.68
C SER A 77 24.51 -27.05 8.66
N LYS A 78 24.71 -25.73 8.88
CA LYS A 78 25.42 -24.81 7.98
C LYS A 78 25.02 -24.97 6.50
N ARG A 79 23.72 -25.20 6.26
CA ARG A 79 23.20 -25.31 4.89
C ARG A 79 23.40 -23.97 4.19
N PRO A 80 23.74 -23.95 2.88
CA PRO A 80 23.83 -22.72 2.12
C PRO A 80 22.42 -22.12 1.99
N THR A 81 22.11 -21.10 2.79
CA THR A 81 20.84 -20.37 2.72
C THR A 81 21.08 -18.91 3.08
N LEU A 82 20.29 -18.02 2.47
CA LEU A 82 20.33 -16.58 2.74
C LEU A 82 19.14 -16.14 3.63
N LYS A 83 18.46 -17.08 4.29
CA LYS A 83 17.30 -16.80 5.16
C LYS A 83 17.63 -15.96 6.38
N HIS A 84 18.81 -16.12 6.97
CA HIS A 84 19.25 -15.35 8.15
C HIS A 84 19.48 -13.87 7.87
N GLN A 85 19.66 -13.50 6.60
CA GLN A 85 19.79 -12.11 6.17
C GLN A 85 18.43 -11.46 5.84
N ARG A 86 17.34 -12.23 5.83
CA ARG A 86 15.99 -11.66 5.70
C ARG A 86 15.64 -10.82 6.94
N PRO A 87 14.76 -9.81 6.80
CA PRO A 87 14.35 -8.99 7.92
C PRO A 87 13.84 -9.85 9.09
N GLN A 88 14.50 -9.76 10.23
CA GLN A 88 14.21 -10.59 11.41
C GLN A 88 12.87 -10.16 12.05
N PRO A 89 12.00 -11.11 12.42
CA PRO A 89 10.67 -10.78 12.96
C PRO A 89 10.75 -10.00 14.28
N GLU A 90 11.77 -10.24 15.11
CA GLU A 90 11.99 -9.50 16.37
C GLU A 90 12.32 -8.00 16.18
N LYS A 91 12.92 -7.63 15.05
CA LYS A 91 13.28 -6.24 14.72
C LYS A 91 12.16 -5.55 13.94
N GLN A 92 11.27 -6.32 13.33
CA GLN A 92 10.09 -5.80 12.66
C GLN A 92 9.09 -5.33 13.72
N LYS A 93 8.91 -4.02 13.80
CA LYS A 93 7.88 -3.43 14.65
C LYS A 93 6.55 -3.54 13.93
N GLN A 94 5.50 -3.86 14.68
CA GLN A 94 4.16 -3.83 14.13
C GLN A 94 3.67 -2.39 14.07
N PHE A 95 3.37 -1.93 12.85
CA PHE A 95 2.82 -0.60 12.60
C PHE A 95 1.37 -0.68 12.17
N SER A 96 0.59 0.32 12.56
CA SER A 96 -0.77 0.53 12.10
C SER A 96 -0.78 1.00 10.64
N SER A 97 -1.81 0.59 9.90
CA SER A 97 -1.94 0.89 8.46
C SER A 97 -2.25 2.37 8.18
N SER A 98 -1.98 2.83 6.96
CA SER A 98 -2.13 4.24 6.56
C SER A 98 -3.56 4.80 6.50
N GLY A 99 -4.59 3.95 6.67
CA GLY A 99 -5.99 4.40 6.81
C GLY A 99 -6.53 4.31 8.23
N GLU A 100 -5.78 3.69 9.14
CA GLU A 100 -6.19 3.50 10.52
C GLU A 100 -5.80 4.73 11.34
N TRP A 101 -6.78 5.47 11.84
CA TRP A 101 -6.55 6.66 12.67
C TRP A 101 -7.46 6.69 13.89
N TYR A 102 -7.10 7.55 14.84
CA TYR A 102 -7.92 7.81 16.02
C TYR A 102 -9.34 8.22 15.64
N LYS A 103 -10.34 7.61 16.26
CA LYS A 103 -11.75 7.90 15.97
C LYS A 103 -12.14 9.24 16.60
N ARG A 104 -12.31 10.28 15.79
CA ARG A 104 -12.68 11.62 16.25
C ARG A 104 -14.20 11.80 16.23
N GLY A 105 -14.75 12.44 17.25
CA GLY A 105 -16.17 12.82 17.29
C GLY A 105 -17.18 11.67 17.42
N VAL A 106 -16.71 10.42 17.50
CA VAL A 106 -17.57 9.26 17.73
C VAL A 106 -17.90 9.20 19.22
N LYS A 107 -19.19 9.40 19.52
CA LYS A 107 -19.76 9.23 20.85
C LYS A 107 -20.38 7.85 20.92
N GLU A 108 -20.17 7.14 22.02
CA GLU A 108 -20.87 5.87 22.21
C GLU A 108 -22.37 6.15 22.40
N ASN A 109 -23.22 5.32 21.78
CA ASN A 109 -24.66 5.56 21.61
C ASN A 109 -25.47 5.59 22.93
N SER A 110 -24.82 5.55 24.09
CA SER A 110 -25.49 5.55 25.40
C SER A 110 -25.78 6.97 25.88
N ILE A 111 -26.92 7.53 25.46
CA ILE A 111 -27.42 8.78 26.04
C ILE A 111 -27.90 8.48 27.46
N THR A 112 -27.06 8.80 28.44
CA THR A 112 -27.36 8.58 29.86
C THR A 112 -27.76 9.87 30.53
N THR A 113 -28.94 9.88 31.16
CA THR A 113 -29.49 11.06 31.83
C THR A 113 -29.13 11.14 33.32
N LYS A 114 -28.45 10.12 33.86
CA LYS A 114 -28.10 10.02 35.28
C LYS A 114 -26.58 10.02 35.46
N TYR A 115 -26.13 10.70 36.52
CA TYR A 115 -24.72 10.67 36.91
C TYR A 115 -24.29 9.26 37.36
N ARG A 116 -23.15 8.79 36.84
CA ARG A 116 -22.56 7.50 37.22
C ARG A 116 -21.40 7.70 38.19
N LYS A 117 -21.23 6.79 39.14
CA LYS A 117 -20.11 6.85 40.10
C LYS A 117 -18.79 6.64 39.35
N GLY A 118 -17.83 7.54 39.55
CA GLY A 118 -16.54 7.53 38.84
C GLY A 118 -16.51 8.41 37.60
N ALA A 119 -17.64 8.99 37.18
CA ALA A 119 -17.68 9.95 36.10
C ALA A 119 -17.08 11.30 36.51
N CYS A 120 -16.65 12.07 35.51
CA CYS A 120 -16.24 13.46 35.64
C CYS A 120 -17.29 14.27 36.39
N GLU A 121 -16.88 14.98 37.45
CA GLU A 121 -17.80 15.74 38.28
C GLU A 121 -18.40 16.96 37.56
N ASN A 122 -17.76 17.42 36.48
CA ASN A 122 -18.17 18.58 35.70
C ASN A 122 -19.26 18.22 34.67
N CYS A 123 -18.94 17.34 33.72
CA CYS A 123 -19.79 17.00 32.58
C CYS A 123 -20.52 15.65 32.71
N GLY A 124 -20.05 14.74 33.56
CA GLY A 124 -20.66 13.42 33.75
C GLY A 124 -20.21 12.30 32.81
N ALA A 125 -19.20 12.52 31.95
CA ALA A 125 -18.58 11.46 31.15
C ALA A 125 -17.61 10.59 31.98
N MET A 126 -17.49 9.31 31.63
CA MET A 126 -16.65 8.32 32.34
C MET A 126 -15.20 8.25 31.86
N THR A 127 -14.88 8.82 30.70
CA THR A 127 -13.59 8.63 30.02
C THR A 127 -12.45 9.46 30.60
N HIS A 128 -12.78 10.57 31.27
CA HIS A 128 -11.81 11.56 31.72
C HIS A 128 -12.15 12.09 33.11
N LYS A 129 -11.18 12.76 33.74
CA LYS A 129 -11.32 13.38 35.07
C LYS A 129 -11.73 14.84 34.94
N LYS A 130 -12.21 15.44 36.03
CA LYS A 130 -12.59 16.86 36.09
C LYS A 130 -11.50 17.83 35.59
N LYS A 131 -10.23 17.53 35.83
CA LYS A 131 -9.10 18.37 35.42
C LYS A 131 -8.90 18.40 33.91
N ASP A 132 -9.15 17.28 33.25
CA ASP A 132 -8.94 17.08 31.81
C ASP A 132 -10.28 17.15 31.06
N CYS A 133 -11.23 17.94 31.57
CA CYS A 133 -12.57 18.04 31.01
C CYS A 133 -12.60 18.97 29.80
N PHE A 134 -13.20 18.49 28.71
CA PHE A 134 -13.39 19.26 27.48
C PHE A 134 -14.52 20.30 27.57
N GLU A 135 -15.41 20.16 28.56
CA GLU A 135 -16.45 21.14 28.81
C GLU A 135 -15.97 22.26 29.74
N ARG A 136 -16.51 23.45 29.52
CA ARG A 136 -16.27 24.60 30.40
C ARG A 136 -16.54 24.23 31.87
N PRO A 137 -15.63 24.56 32.80
CA PRO A 137 -15.87 24.32 34.22
C PRO A 137 -17.16 24.99 34.69
N ARG A 138 -18.11 24.20 35.20
CA ARG A 138 -19.40 24.66 35.73
C ARG A 138 -19.25 25.03 37.20
N GLN A 139 -20.03 26.02 37.65
CA GLN A 139 -20.07 26.40 39.07
C GLN A 139 -20.67 25.27 39.93
N VAL A 140 -21.76 24.67 39.46
CA VAL A 140 -22.33 23.44 40.02
C VAL A 140 -22.22 22.37 38.95
N GLY A 141 -21.40 21.34 39.21
CA GLY A 141 -21.13 20.28 38.25
C GLY A 141 -22.25 19.23 38.16
N ALA A 142 -22.19 18.43 37.10
CA ALA A 142 -23.13 17.33 36.82
C ALA A 142 -23.28 16.33 37.98
N LYS A 143 -22.28 16.19 38.86
CA LYS A 143 -22.34 15.34 40.06
C LYS A 143 -23.50 15.70 40.99
N PHE A 144 -23.82 16.99 41.11
CA PHE A 144 -24.83 17.50 42.05
C PHE A 144 -26.15 17.85 41.35
N THR A 145 -26.09 18.37 40.12
CA THR A 145 -27.31 18.76 39.39
C THR A 145 -27.91 17.63 38.58
N GLY A 146 -27.11 16.65 38.12
CA GLY A 146 -27.56 15.61 37.20
C GLY A 146 -28.04 16.12 35.83
N THR A 147 -27.80 17.40 35.53
CA THR A 147 -28.26 18.05 34.29
C THR A 147 -27.14 18.15 33.25
N ASN A 148 -27.51 18.04 31.96
CA ASN A 148 -26.60 18.12 30.82
C ASN A 148 -25.41 17.15 30.95
N ILE A 149 -25.69 15.85 30.98
CA ILE A 149 -24.68 14.79 31.01
C ILE A 149 -24.09 14.64 29.61
N ALA A 150 -22.76 14.78 29.50
CA ALA A 150 -22.05 14.53 28.27
C ALA A 150 -22.05 13.02 27.94
N PRO A 151 -22.21 12.64 26.67
CA PRO A 151 -22.04 11.24 26.24
C PRO A 151 -20.56 10.84 26.34
N ASP A 152 -20.32 9.56 26.62
CA ASP A 152 -18.97 9.01 26.76
C ASP A 152 -18.23 9.02 25.42
N GLU A 153 -16.98 9.48 25.44
CA GLU A 153 -16.07 9.45 24.30
C GLU A 153 -15.56 8.02 24.01
N HIS A 154 -15.22 7.74 22.75
CA HIS A 154 -14.65 6.45 22.38
C HIS A 154 -13.22 6.27 22.93
N VAL A 155 -12.95 5.10 23.53
CA VAL A 155 -11.61 4.73 23.98
C VAL A 155 -10.71 4.55 22.76
N GLN A 156 -9.64 5.36 22.69
CA GLN A 156 -8.74 5.34 21.55
C GLN A 156 -7.81 4.12 21.58
N PRO A 157 -7.63 3.40 20.45
CA PRO A 157 -6.65 2.33 20.37
C PRO A 157 -5.22 2.90 20.46
N GLN A 158 -4.29 2.09 20.95
CA GLN A 158 -2.87 2.43 20.93
C GLN A 158 -2.31 2.16 19.54
N LEU A 159 -2.30 3.19 18.69
CA LEU A 159 -1.78 3.10 17.34
C LEU A 159 -0.27 3.43 17.32
N MET A 160 0.50 2.58 16.64
CA MET A 160 1.94 2.74 16.50
C MET A 160 2.27 2.96 15.03
N PHE A 161 2.81 4.12 14.71
CA PHE A 161 3.21 4.45 13.33
C PHE A 161 4.71 4.69 13.21
N ASP A 162 5.18 4.67 11.97
CA ASP A 162 6.51 5.13 11.58
C ASP A 162 6.71 6.63 11.83
N TYR A 163 7.93 7.12 11.62
CA TYR A 163 8.26 8.54 11.73
C TYR A 163 7.38 9.41 10.83
N ASP A 164 7.20 8.96 9.58
CA ASP A 164 6.38 9.63 8.57
C ASP A 164 4.90 9.49 8.89
N GLY A 165 4.44 8.26 9.18
CA GLY A 165 3.04 8.02 9.55
C GLY A 165 2.56 8.84 10.76
N LYS A 166 3.40 9.15 11.75
CA LYS A 166 3.00 10.06 12.84
C LYS A 166 2.88 11.53 12.42
N ARG A 167 3.62 11.94 11.40
CA ARG A 167 3.76 13.33 10.93
C ARG A 167 2.98 13.63 9.67
N ASP A 168 2.34 12.62 9.08
CA ASP A 168 1.49 12.82 7.94
C ASP A 168 0.38 13.82 8.29
N ARG A 169 0.40 14.94 7.57
CA ARG A 169 -0.53 16.05 7.72
C ARG A 169 -1.96 15.62 7.39
N TRP A 170 -2.12 14.59 6.58
CA TRP A 170 -3.40 14.11 6.08
C TRP A 170 -3.93 12.89 6.84
N ASN A 171 -3.38 12.60 8.02
CA ASN A 171 -3.88 11.52 8.88
C ASN A 171 -5.36 11.72 9.26
N GLY A 172 -6.19 10.74 8.91
CA GLY A 172 -7.63 10.77 9.14
C GLY A 172 -8.42 11.62 8.12
N TYR A 173 -7.83 11.92 6.96
CA TYR A 173 -8.53 12.56 5.85
C TYR A 173 -9.65 11.65 5.33
N ASN A 174 -10.87 12.18 5.24
CA ASN A 174 -11.97 11.48 4.56
C ASN A 174 -11.88 11.78 3.06
N PRO A 175 -11.65 10.79 2.18
CA PRO A 175 -11.56 11.00 0.74
C PRO A 175 -12.83 11.62 0.12
N GLU A 176 -13.99 11.47 0.77
CA GLU A 176 -15.24 12.12 0.34
C GLU A 176 -15.17 13.64 0.44
N GLU A 177 -14.36 14.21 1.32
CA GLU A 177 -14.21 15.67 1.42
C GLU A 177 -13.58 16.28 0.16
N HIS A 178 -12.84 15.49 -0.60
CA HIS A 178 -12.29 15.91 -1.88
C HIS A 178 -13.39 16.28 -2.89
N MET A 179 -14.59 15.68 -2.77
CA MET A 179 -15.73 16.00 -3.64
C MET A 179 -16.15 17.47 -3.53
N LYS A 180 -16.00 18.09 -2.36
CA LYS A 180 -16.31 19.53 -2.18
C LYS A 180 -15.43 20.41 -3.07
N ILE A 181 -14.16 20.05 -3.23
CA ILE A 181 -13.23 20.76 -4.11
C ILE A 181 -13.68 20.59 -5.56
N VAL A 182 -14.04 19.37 -5.97
CA VAL A 182 -14.57 19.10 -7.31
C VAL A 182 -15.82 19.95 -7.59
N GLU A 183 -16.74 20.06 -6.64
CA GLU A 183 -17.93 20.90 -6.75
C GLU A 183 -17.61 22.40 -6.87
N GLU A 184 -16.62 22.90 -6.12
CA GLU A 184 -16.15 24.28 -6.23
C GLU A 184 -15.58 24.58 -7.62
N TYR A 185 -14.73 23.69 -8.14
CA TYR A 185 -14.19 23.83 -9.50
C TYR A 185 -15.27 23.74 -10.56
N ALA A 186 -16.27 22.86 -10.39
CA ALA A 186 -17.42 22.79 -11.28
C ALA A 186 -18.19 24.13 -11.34
N LYS A 187 -18.39 24.81 -10.20
CA LYS A 187 -19.00 26.15 -10.15
C LYS A 187 -18.14 27.20 -10.85
N VAL A 188 -16.84 27.17 -10.66
CA VAL A 188 -15.89 28.07 -11.32
C VAL A 188 -15.92 27.90 -12.82
N ASP A 189 -15.99 26.67 -13.32
CA ASP A 189 -16.03 26.40 -14.76
C ASP A 189 -17.36 26.80 -15.38
N LEU A 190 -18.48 26.62 -14.68
CA LEU A 190 -19.77 27.16 -15.09
C LEU A 190 -19.71 28.69 -15.20
N ALA A 191 -19.16 29.38 -14.19
CA ALA A 191 -19.01 30.83 -14.23
C ALA A 191 -18.07 31.31 -15.35
N LYS A 192 -16.98 30.59 -15.63
CA LYS A 192 -16.11 30.89 -16.77
C LYS A 192 -16.85 30.73 -18.10
N ARG A 193 -17.70 29.70 -18.25
CA ARG A 193 -18.50 29.49 -19.46
C ARG A 193 -19.52 30.60 -19.66
N THR A 194 -20.21 31.02 -18.59
CA THR A 194 -21.19 32.11 -18.68
C THR A 194 -20.53 33.45 -19.01
N LEU A 195 -19.39 33.78 -18.38
CA LEU A 195 -18.64 35.00 -18.69
C LEU A 195 -18.12 35.01 -20.13
N LYS A 196 -17.64 33.87 -20.65
CA LYS A 196 -17.23 33.76 -22.05
C LYS A 196 -18.42 33.94 -23.00
N ALA A 197 -19.56 33.31 -22.70
CA ALA A 197 -20.77 33.46 -23.49
C ALA A 197 -21.30 34.91 -23.49
N GLN A 198 -21.29 35.58 -22.34
CA GLN A 198 -21.68 37.00 -22.22
C GLN A 198 -20.76 37.90 -23.04
N LYS A 199 -19.43 37.72 -22.94
CA LYS A 199 -18.46 38.49 -23.75
C LYS A 199 -18.68 38.29 -25.26
N LEU A 200 -18.90 37.06 -25.70
CA LEU A 200 -19.19 36.78 -27.11
C LEU A 200 -20.51 37.43 -27.56
N GLN A 201 -21.54 37.44 -26.71
CA GLN A 201 -22.81 38.13 -27.01
C GLN A 201 -22.63 39.66 -27.09
N GLU A 202 -21.85 40.25 -26.19
CA GLU A 202 -21.51 41.68 -26.22
C GLU A 202 -20.68 42.04 -27.47
N GLU A 203 -19.73 41.20 -27.88
CA GLU A 203 -18.94 41.37 -29.10
C GLU A 203 -19.80 41.26 -30.37
N LEU A 204 -20.78 40.36 -30.39
CA LEU A 204 -21.77 40.26 -31.48
C LEU A 204 -22.70 41.48 -31.50
N ALA A 205 -23.23 41.90 -30.34
CA ALA A 205 -24.14 43.05 -30.23
C ALA A 205 -23.45 44.39 -30.53
N SER A 206 -22.17 44.52 -30.21
CA SER A 206 -21.36 45.70 -30.53
C SER A 206 -20.87 45.74 -31.98
N GLY A 207 -21.21 44.75 -32.81
CA GLY A 207 -20.98 44.74 -34.26
C GLY A 207 -19.52 44.53 -34.70
N LYS A 208 -18.56 44.41 -33.77
CA LYS A 208 -17.13 44.29 -34.06
C LYS A 208 -16.75 42.99 -34.78
N LEU A 209 -17.55 41.93 -34.65
CA LEU A 209 -17.30 40.64 -35.31
C LEU A 209 -17.66 40.63 -36.81
N VAL A 210 -18.49 41.56 -37.30
CA VAL A 210 -18.81 41.68 -38.73
C VAL A 210 -17.67 42.34 -39.53
N GLU A 211 -16.87 43.21 -38.90
CA GLU A 211 -15.69 43.82 -39.54
C GLU A 211 -14.51 42.85 -39.69
N GLN A 212 -14.31 41.92 -38.78
CA GLN A 212 -13.17 40.98 -38.84
C GLN A 212 -13.35 39.87 -39.88
N ALA A 213 -14.59 39.50 -40.23
CA ALA A 213 -14.89 38.50 -41.26
C ALA A 213 -14.71 39.00 -42.71
N ASN A 214 -14.56 40.32 -42.92
CA ASN A 214 -14.38 40.94 -44.25
C ASN A 214 -12.94 41.39 -44.55
N SER A 215 -11.95 40.99 -43.74
CA SER A 215 -10.53 41.33 -43.99
C SER A 215 -9.76 40.15 -44.62
N PRO A 216 -9.25 40.27 -45.86
CA PRO A 216 -8.44 39.22 -46.47
C PRO A 216 -6.96 39.48 -46.16
N LYS A 217 -6.43 38.92 -45.06
CA LYS A 217 -4.99 38.57 -44.91
C LYS A 217 -4.67 38.08 -43.49
N HIS A 218 -4.38 36.78 -43.36
CA HIS A 218 -3.16 36.34 -42.69
C HIS A 218 -2.83 34.88 -43.07
N GLN A 219 -2.03 34.69 -44.12
CA GLN A 219 -1.21 33.49 -44.24
C GLN A 219 0.01 33.70 -43.34
N GLY A 220 -0.01 33.08 -42.16
CA GLY A 220 1.08 33.12 -41.18
C GLY A 220 1.35 31.73 -40.62
N LYS A 221 2.42 31.11 -41.14
CA LYS A 221 3.13 29.90 -40.70
C LYS A 221 2.70 29.30 -39.35
N PHE A 222 2.16 28.09 -39.42
CA PHE A 222 2.08 27.15 -38.30
C PHE A 222 3.50 26.66 -37.96
N GLN A 223 4.11 27.20 -36.90
CA GLN A 223 5.22 26.57 -36.22
C GLN A 223 4.66 25.92 -34.95
N GLY A 224 4.43 24.61 -35.00
CA GLY A 224 4.04 23.83 -33.84
C GLY A 224 5.22 23.72 -32.88
N SER A 225 5.08 24.30 -31.69
CA SER A 225 5.82 23.84 -30.50
C SER A 225 4.95 22.79 -29.80
N PRO A 226 5.52 21.65 -29.36
CA PRO A 226 4.76 20.56 -28.78
C PRO A 226 4.31 20.94 -27.37
N GLY A 227 3.03 21.29 -27.23
CA GLY A 227 2.34 21.36 -25.94
C GLY A 227 1.81 19.97 -25.58
N ASN A 228 2.12 19.53 -24.38
CA ASN A 228 1.74 18.25 -23.78
C ASN A 228 0.24 17.95 -23.98
N HIS A 229 -0.04 16.88 -24.71
CA HIS A 229 -1.38 16.33 -24.88
C HIS A 229 -1.62 15.33 -23.74
N GLU A 230 -2.22 15.77 -22.64
CA GLU A 230 -2.91 14.84 -21.73
C GLU A 230 -4.18 14.35 -22.43
N PRO A 231 -4.41 13.04 -22.55
CA PRO A 231 -5.59 12.52 -23.22
C PRO A 231 -6.83 12.74 -22.34
N LEU A 232 -7.59 13.80 -22.63
CA LEU A 232 -8.97 13.88 -22.19
C LEU A 232 -9.79 12.85 -22.97
N ASN A 233 -10.09 11.74 -22.30
CA ASN A 233 -11.12 10.79 -22.70
C ASN A 233 -12.46 11.52 -22.83
N VAL A 234 -12.81 11.93 -24.05
CA VAL A 234 -14.16 12.42 -24.36
C VAL A 234 -15.06 11.19 -24.50
N CYS A 235 -15.68 10.77 -23.40
CA CYS A 235 -16.83 9.87 -23.46
C CYS A 235 -18.00 10.60 -24.14
N ILE A 236 -18.24 10.25 -25.39
CA ILE A 236 -19.45 10.65 -26.13
C ILE A 236 -20.64 9.94 -25.46
N PHE A 237 -21.41 10.67 -24.66
CA PHE A 237 -22.69 10.21 -24.14
C PHE A 237 -23.75 10.34 -25.26
N PHE A 238 -24.09 9.21 -25.89
CA PHE A 238 -25.34 9.09 -26.63
C PHE A 238 -26.48 8.89 -25.63
N LEU A 239 -27.43 9.83 -25.61
CA LEU A 239 -28.73 9.65 -24.95
C LEU A 239 -29.56 8.68 -25.80
N GLY A 240 -29.74 7.46 -25.29
CA GLY A 240 -30.61 6.43 -25.86
C GLY A 240 -30.90 5.39 -24.79
N GLY A 241 -32.18 5.07 -24.58
CA GLY A 241 -32.65 4.34 -23.41
C GLY A 241 -32.46 2.82 -23.46
N GLU A 242 -32.87 2.23 -22.34
CA GLU A 242 -33.21 0.82 -22.07
C GLU A 242 -32.13 -0.11 -21.49
N LYS A 243 -32.38 -0.41 -20.20
CA LYS A 243 -32.30 -1.71 -19.52
C LYS A 243 -31.00 -2.52 -19.66
N GLY A 244 -30.23 -2.43 -18.58
CA GLY A 244 -29.72 -3.58 -17.83
C GLY A 244 -28.67 -4.43 -18.54
N GLU A 245 -27.39 -4.17 -18.24
CA GLU A 245 -26.31 -5.16 -18.31
C GLU A 245 -25.09 -4.64 -17.51
N ASN A 246 -24.41 -5.55 -16.82
CA ASN A 246 -23.22 -5.32 -15.99
C ASN A 246 -22.07 -4.79 -16.85
N TRP A 247 -21.43 -3.69 -16.46
CA TRP A 247 -20.23 -3.18 -17.12
C TRP A 247 -18.98 -3.42 -16.28
N SER A 248 -18.20 -4.42 -16.67
CA SER A 248 -16.81 -4.63 -16.23
C SER A 248 -15.88 -3.71 -17.03
N CYS A 249 -14.91 -3.08 -16.38
CA CYS A 249 -13.87 -2.30 -17.07
C CYS A 249 -12.89 -3.24 -17.81
N PRO A 250 -12.50 -2.93 -19.06
CA PRO A 250 -11.44 -3.68 -19.74
C PRO A 250 -10.04 -3.29 -19.21
N GLU A 251 -9.20 -4.30 -19.00
CA GLU A 251 -7.79 -4.14 -18.60
C GLU A 251 -6.94 -3.43 -19.68
N PRO A 252 -5.91 -2.65 -19.28
CA PRO A 252 -5.02 -1.97 -20.21
C PRO A 252 -4.07 -2.97 -20.92
N PRO A 253 -3.69 -2.72 -22.19
CA PRO A 253 -2.78 -3.61 -22.91
C PRO A 253 -1.33 -3.52 -22.41
N GLU A 254 -0.68 -4.68 -22.31
CA GLU A 254 0.73 -4.82 -21.91
C GLU A 254 1.71 -4.19 -22.92
N PRO A 255 2.86 -3.66 -22.47
CA PRO A 255 3.83 -3.02 -23.35
C PRO A 255 4.62 -4.02 -24.20
N MET A 256 4.67 -3.78 -25.52
CA MET A 256 5.42 -4.60 -26.47
C MET A 256 6.95 -4.49 -26.28
N SER A 257 7.60 -5.65 -26.46
CA SER A 257 9.04 -5.89 -26.43
C SER A 257 9.84 -5.03 -27.39
N VAL A 258 10.89 -4.38 -26.88
CA VAL A 258 11.93 -3.69 -27.67
C VAL A 258 12.86 -4.73 -28.29
N GLN A 259 12.81 -4.90 -29.62
CA GLN A 259 13.84 -5.61 -30.38
C GLN A 259 14.60 -4.62 -31.27
N ASN A 260 15.93 -4.63 -31.12
CA ASN A 260 16.99 -4.24 -32.04
C ASN A 260 16.85 -2.91 -32.83
N VAL A 261 17.63 -1.91 -32.39
CA VAL A 261 18.05 -0.78 -33.23
C VAL A 261 19.54 -0.92 -33.55
N PRO A 262 19.97 -0.96 -34.83
CA PRO A 262 21.39 -0.98 -35.16
C PRO A 262 22.03 0.40 -34.97
N SER A 263 23.22 0.37 -34.35
CA SER A 263 24.12 1.49 -34.09
C SER A 263 24.54 2.22 -35.36
N VAL A 264 24.29 3.54 -35.41
CA VAL A 264 24.97 4.44 -36.35
C VAL A 264 25.88 5.38 -35.55
N PHE A 265 27.17 5.15 -35.69
CA PHE A 265 28.26 5.96 -35.17
C PHE A 265 28.37 7.24 -36.01
N VAL A 266 28.33 8.42 -35.39
CA VAL A 266 28.72 9.68 -36.03
C VAL A 266 29.92 10.23 -35.28
N PHE A 267 31.05 10.26 -35.97
CA PHE A 267 32.30 10.89 -35.57
C PHE A 267 32.13 12.41 -35.61
N ILE A 268 32.49 13.11 -34.53
CA ILE A 268 32.66 14.56 -34.50
C ILE A 268 34.16 14.82 -34.58
N GLY A 269 34.56 15.57 -35.62
CA GLY A 269 35.82 16.30 -35.69
C GLY A 269 35.62 17.73 -35.22
#